data_AF-A0A286FGB6-F1
#
_entry.id   AF-A0A286FGB6-F1
#
_cell.length_a   1.000
_cell.length_b   1.000
_cell.length_c   1.000
_cell.angle_alpha   90.00
_cell.angle_beta   90.00
_cell.angle_gamma   90.00
#
_symmetry.space_group_name_H-M   'P 1'
#
loop_
_entity.id
_entity.type
_entity.pdbx_description
1 polymer ?
#
loop_
_entity_poly.entity_id
_entity_poly.type
_entity_poly.pdbx_seq_one_letter_code
_entity_poly.pdbx_strand_id
1 'polypeptide(L)'
;MKTSNKHSLPPIPTGFGLPFYYATLFNIEVAFLVEQASVIKYLSGTGLRAADFDGKAMVSFNYQQYTGQFPNGSSNTQEIELNIVCYPKSQAKNVAFVTAEQYLRGEEQTKLMGHHRVWVPCDSDTAIQAGIQLFGEPKFKTTFATSIPSLNVPDATTWTVTCNDPVDPAKAIFTCVADVRQLQPQLADGLSKLKLE
;
A
#
# COMPACT_ATOMS: atom_id res chain seq x y z
N MET A 1 -45.75 5.31 3.36
CA MET A 1 -44.30 5.63 3.45
C MET A 1 -43.53 4.32 3.38
N LYS A 2 -42.78 4.06 2.30
CA LYS A 2 -41.83 2.94 2.26
C LYS A 2 -40.62 3.33 3.09
N THR A 3 -40.37 2.61 4.17
CA THR A 3 -39.17 2.75 4.99
C THR A 3 -37.94 2.59 4.11
N SER A 4 -37.05 3.59 4.08
CA SER A 4 -35.78 3.48 3.38
C SER A 4 -35.05 2.25 3.91
N ASN A 5 -34.62 1.34 3.02
CA ASN A 5 -33.62 0.35 3.37
C ASN A 5 -32.39 1.13 3.84
N LYS A 6 -32.19 1.22 5.16
CA LYS A 6 -30.87 1.54 5.72
C LYS A 6 -29.98 0.43 5.21
N HIS A 7 -29.13 0.73 4.23
CA HIS A 7 -28.04 -0.16 3.86
C HIS A 7 -27.13 -0.27 5.08
N SER A 8 -27.41 -1.22 5.96
CA SER A 8 -26.49 -1.59 7.02
C SER A 8 -25.27 -2.19 6.33
N LEU A 9 -24.10 -1.63 6.58
CA LEU A 9 -22.84 -2.28 6.23
C LEU A 9 -22.86 -3.71 6.80
N PRO A 10 -22.18 -4.67 6.14
CA PRO A 10 -22.07 -6.02 6.68
C PRO A 10 -21.52 -5.97 8.12
N PRO A 11 -21.99 -6.84 9.02
CA PRO A 11 -21.46 -6.91 10.38
C PRO A 11 -19.97 -7.26 10.34
N ILE A 12 -19.23 -6.82 11.37
CA ILE A 12 -17.85 -7.23 11.57
C ILE A 12 -17.84 -8.76 11.82
N PRO A 13 -17.05 -9.56 11.06
CA PRO A 13 -16.94 -11.00 11.30
C PRO A 13 -16.49 -11.31 12.73
N THR A 14 -17.02 -12.41 13.27
CA THR A 14 -16.71 -12.87 14.63
C THR A 14 -15.20 -13.03 14.84
N GLY A 15 -14.70 -12.51 15.97
CA GLY A 15 -13.27 -12.59 16.33
C GLY A 15 -12.46 -11.35 15.98
N PHE A 16 -13.05 -10.39 15.25
CA PHE A 16 -12.41 -9.11 14.94
C PHE A 16 -13.11 -7.93 15.59
N GLY A 17 -12.37 -6.84 15.75
CA GLY A 17 -12.88 -5.55 16.24
C GLY A 17 -12.26 -4.41 15.43
N LEU A 18 -13.02 -3.32 15.30
CA LEU A 18 -12.58 -2.07 14.67
C LEU A 18 -12.83 -0.90 15.63
N PRO A 19 -12.01 0.18 15.57
CA PRO A 19 -10.86 0.37 14.68
C PRO A 19 -9.62 -0.46 15.07
N PHE A 20 -8.79 -0.77 14.07
CA PHE A 20 -7.47 -1.38 14.26
C PHE A 20 -6.39 -0.28 14.32
N TYR A 21 -5.50 -0.36 15.31
CA TYR A 21 -4.44 0.63 15.52
C TYR A 21 -3.05 -0.02 15.36
N TYR A 22 -2.20 0.63 14.57
CA TYR A 22 -0.77 0.32 14.51
C TYR A 22 -0.06 1.00 15.69
N ALA A 23 0.80 0.27 16.39
CA ALA A 23 1.65 0.84 17.43
C ALA A 23 2.94 1.45 16.85
N THR A 24 3.51 0.83 15.81
CA THR A 24 4.63 1.36 15.03
C THR A 24 4.47 0.93 13.57
N LEU A 25 5.02 1.72 12.64
CA LEU A 25 5.03 1.42 11.21
C LEU A 25 6.35 1.90 10.61
N PHE A 26 7.03 1.01 9.88
CA PHE A 26 8.12 1.31 8.98
C PHE A 26 7.67 0.95 7.57
N ASN A 27 7.79 1.86 6.61
CA ASN A 27 7.38 1.58 5.25
C ASN A 27 8.32 2.21 4.21
N ILE A 28 8.37 1.56 3.04
CA ILE A 28 8.88 2.16 1.80
C ILE A 28 7.84 1.93 0.72
N GLU A 29 7.53 2.99 0.00
CA GLU A 29 6.75 2.90 -1.22
C GLU A 29 7.62 3.27 -2.42
N VAL A 30 7.65 2.37 -3.40
CA VAL A 30 8.27 2.59 -4.71
C VAL A 30 7.15 2.65 -5.73
N ALA A 31 6.88 3.86 -6.24
CA ALA A 31 5.90 4.11 -7.27
C ALA A 31 6.58 4.28 -8.63
N PHE A 32 6.01 3.68 -9.67
CA PHE A 32 6.52 3.79 -11.04
C PHE A 32 5.40 3.76 -12.07
N LEU A 33 5.65 4.38 -13.22
CA LEU A 33 4.70 4.44 -14.33
C LEU A 33 4.87 3.28 -15.28
N VAL A 34 3.75 2.70 -15.70
CA VAL A 34 3.68 1.62 -16.70
C VAL A 34 2.65 1.94 -17.77
N GLU A 35 2.74 1.28 -18.91
CA GLU A 35 1.69 1.35 -19.94
C GLU A 35 0.34 0.88 -19.39
N GLN A 36 -0.74 1.61 -19.68
CA GLN A 36 -2.07 1.26 -19.19
C GLN A 36 -2.49 -0.17 -19.57
N ALA A 37 -2.10 -0.62 -20.76
CA ALA A 37 -2.37 -1.97 -21.23
C ALA A 37 -1.86 -3.06 -20.27
N SER A 38 -0.79 -2.80 -19.53
CA SER A 38 -0.20 -3.76 -18.58
C SER A 38 -1.09 -4.01 -17.36
N VAL A 39 -1.94 -3.04 -16.99
CA VAL A 39 -2.70 -3.09 -15.73
C VAL A 39 -4.19 -3.38 -15.91
N ILE A 40 -4.76 -3.15 -17.10
CA ILE A 40 -6.21 -3.25 -17.35
C ILE A 40 -6.79 -4.60 -16.94
N LYS A 41 -6.06 -5.70 -17.17
CA LYS A 41 -6.53 -7.05 -16.83
C LYS A 41 -6.80 -7.24 -15.33
N TYR A 42 -6.06 -6.53 -14.46
CA TYR A 42 -6.24 -6.60 -13.00
C TYR A 42 -7.42 -5.76 -12.51
N LEU A 43 -7.95 -4.86 -13.33
CA LEU A 43 -9.11 -4.02 -13.01
C LEU A 43 -10.40 -4.49 -13.69
N SER A 44 -10.34 -5.62 -14.40
CA SER A 44 -11.52 -6.19 -15.05
C SER A 44 -12.54 -6.64 -14.01
N GLY A 45 -13.80 -6.26 -14.19
CA GLY A 45 -14.90 -6.64 -13.28
C GLY A 45 -14.95 -5.90 -11.94
N THR A 46 -13.94 -5.10 -11.58
CA THR A 46 -13.89 -4.42 -10.25
C THR A 46 -14.73 -3.15 -10.18
N GLY A 47 -15.16 -2.61 -11.33
CA GLY A 47 -15.78 -1.28 -11.41
C GLY A 47 -14.78 -0.12 -11.30
N LEU A 48 -13.49 -0.42 -11.22
CA LEU A 48 -12.41 0.57 -11.13
C LEU A 48 -11.76 0.82 -12.49
N ARG A 49 -11.20 2.01 -12.67
CA ARG A 49 -10.38 2.40 -13.82
C ARG A 49 -9.03 2.89 -13.31
N ALA A 50 -7.94 2.50 -13.98
CA ALA A 50 -6.61 3.02 -13.67
C ALA A 50 -6.62 4.55 -13.78
N ALA A 51 -5.98 5.23 -12.83
CA ALA A 51 -5.72 6.66 -12.95
C ALA A 51 -4.80 6.92 -14.16
N ASP A 52 -5.09 7.99 -14.88
CA ASP A 52 -4.33 8.39 -16.06
C ASP A 52 -3.31 9.45 -15.66
N PHE A 53 -2.03 9.09 -15.79
CA PHE A 53 -0.89 9.97 -15.59
C PHE A 53 -0.17 10.13 -16.92
N ASP A 54 -0.65 11.08 -17.73
CA ASP A 54 -0.15 11.36 -19.08
C ASP A 54 -0.14 10.10 -19.98
N GLY A 55 -1.25 9.38 -19.99
CA GLY A 55 -1.44 8.15 -20.75
C GLY A 55 -0.89 6.89 -20.08
N LYS A 56 -0.20 7.01 -18.94
CA LYS A 56 0.33 5.86 -18.16
C LYS A 56 -0.49 5.58 -16.91
N ALA A 57 -0.35 4.37 -16.39
CA ALA A 57 -0.86 3.98 -15.07
C ALA A 57 0.27 4.02 -14.05
N MET A 58 -0.07 4.37 -12.80
CA MET A 58 0.86 4.25 -11.67
C MET A 58 0.65 2.92 -10.96
N VAL A 59 1.73 2.18 -10.81
CA VAL A 59 1.83 0.98 -9.97
C VAL A 59 2.74 1.31 -8.81
N SER A 60 2.42 0.81 -7.63
CA SER A 60 3.31 0.94 -6.48
C SER A 60 3.52 -0.36 -5.75
N PHE A 61 4.72 -0.48 -5.20
CA PHE A 61 5.12 -1.48 -4.25
C PHE A 61 5.25 -0.78 -2.90
N ASN A 62 4.46 -1.18 -1.90
CA ASN A 62 4.51 -0.62 -0.56
C ASN A 62 4.84 -1.72 0.45
N TYR A 63 6.10 -1.82 0.87
CA TYR A 63 6.47 -2.71 1.95
C TYR A 63 6.21 -2.03 3.28
N GLN A 64 5.62 -2.77 4.21
CA GLN A 64 5.30 -2.32 5.56
C GLN A 64 5.81 -3.36 6.57
N GLN A 65 6.43 -2.87 7.64
CA GLN A 65 6.64 -3.62 8.86
C GLN A 65 6.00 -2.86 10.01
N TYR A 66 5.06 -3.48 10.70
CA TYR A 66 4.32 -2.83 11.76
C TYR A 66 4.14 -3.72 12.97
N THR A 67 3.89 -3.08 14.12
CA THR A 67 3.53 -3.78 15.35
C THR A 67 2.08 -3.50 15.75
N GLY A 68 1.35 -4.54 16.15
CA GLY A 68 0.01 -4.43 16.72
C GLY A 68 -0.01 -4.78 18.21
N GLN A 69 -0.93 -4.20 18.96
CA GLN A 69 -1.20 -4.56 20.36
C GLN A 69 -2.62 -5.10 20.49
N PHE A 70 -2.77 -6.17 21.27
CA PHE A 70 -4.03 -6.85 21.53
C PHE A 70 -4.16 -7.10 23.03
N PRO A 71 -5.38 -7.34 23.57
CA PRO A 71 -5.57 -7.58 25.00
C PRO A 71 -4.67 -8.66 25.60
N ASN A 72 -4.27 -9.66 24.78
CA ASN A 72 -3.47 -10.80 25.20
C ASN A 72 -2.06 -10.82 24.57
N GLY A 73 -1.56 -9.72 24.01
CA GLY A 73 -0.19 -9.69 23.48
C GLY A 73 0.11 -8.61 22.46
N SER A 74 1.20 -8.78 21.73
CA SER A 74 1.59 -7.94 20.59
C SER A 74 1.97 -8.82 19.41
N SER A 75 1.89 -8.25 18.21
CA SER A 75 2.38 -8.89 16.98
C SER A 75 3.35 -7.98 16.26
N ASN A 76 4.29 -8.58 15.55
CA ASN A 76 5.03 -7.93 14.48
C ASN A 76 4.54 -8.55 13.17
N THR A 77 4.28 -7.73 12.16
CA THR A 77 3.79 -8.18 10.86
C THR A 77 4.53 -7.43 9.77
N GLN A 78 4.94 -8.19 8.77
CA GLN A 78 5.44 -7.67 7.52
C GLN A 78 4.45 -7.97 6.40
N GLU A 79 4.27 -7.00 5.53
CA GLU A 79 3.50 -7.18 4.31
C GLU A 79 4.02 -6.30 3.17
N ILE A 80 3.67 -6.71 1.97
CA ILE A 80 3.85 -5.92 0.75
C ILE A 80 2.45 -5.67 0.20
N GLU A 81 2.16 -4.45 -0.20
CA GLU A 81 1.01 -4.16 -1.05
C GLU A 81 1.50 -3.87 -2.46
N LEU A 82 1.11 -4.70 -3.43
CA LEU A 82 1.27 -4.35 -4.84
C LEU A 82 -0.02 -3.70 -5.34
N ASN A 83 0.08 -2.42 -5.72
CA ASN A 83 -1.05 -1.55 -5.94
C ASN A 83 -1.10 -1.02 -7.37
N ILE A 84 -2.32 -0.77 -7.84
CA ILE A 84 -2.58 0.11 -8.99
C ILE A 84 -3.36 1.33 -8.47
N VAL A 85 -2.89 2.53 -8.79
CA VAL A 85 -3.67 3.75 -8.51
C VAL A 85 -4.86 3.79 -9.46
N CYS A 86 -6.07 3.86 -8.90
CA CYS A 86 -7.31 3.75 -9.65
C CYS A 86 -8.41 4.59 -9.00
N TYR A 87 -9.54 4.69 -9.71
CA TYR A 87 -10.74 5.37 -9.23
C TYR A 87 -12.01 4.67 -9.71
N PRO A 88 -13.17 4.88 -9.04
CA PRO A 88 -14.44 4.29 -9.49
C PRO A 88 -14.86 4.81 -10.87
N LYS A 89 -15.19 3.92 -11.81
CA LYS A 89 -15.64 4.30 -13.17
C LYS A 89 -16.82 5.28 -13.16
N SER A 90 -17.73 5.13 -12.19
CA SER A 90 -18.91 5.99 -12.00
C SER A 90 -18.56 7.43 -11.62
N GLN A 91 -17.36 7.67 -11.09
CA GLN A 91 -16.88 8.96 -10.62
C GLN A 91 -15.91 9.64 -11.59
N ALA A 92 -15.73 9.11 -12.81
CA ALA A 92 -14.73 9.60 -13.75
C ALA A 92 -14.82 11.11 -14.06
N LYS A 93 -16.00 11.70 -13.96
CA LYS A 93 -16.22 13.14 -14.18
C LYS A 93 -15.77 14.02 -13.01
N ASN A 94 -15.57 13.44 -11.83
CA ASN A 94 -15.26 14.13 -10.58
C ASN A 94 -13.79 13.97 -10.17
N VAL A 95 -13.04 13.11 -10.86
CA VAL A 95 -11.62 12.88 -10.61
C VAL A 95 -10.80 14.02 -11.22
N ALA A 96 -9.85 14.56 -10.46
CA ALA A 96 -8.92 15.57 -10.96
C ALA A 96 -7.87 14.93 -11.88
N PHE A 97 -7.55 15.59 -12.99
CA PHE A 97 -6.42 15.21 -13.83
C PHE A 97 -5.17 15.92 -13.31
N VAL A 98 -4.23 15.14 -12.80
CA VAL A 98 -2.96 15.61 -12.24
C VAL A 98 -1.82 14.79 -12.83
N THR A 99 -0.62 15.34 -12.89
CA THR A 99 0.57 14.56 -13.24
C THR A 99 0.93 13.57 -12.13
N ALA A 100 1.78 12.58 -12.45
CA ALA A 100 2.28 11.61 -11.46
C ALA A 100 2.99 12.30 -10.27
N GLU A 101 3.78 13.34 -10.55
CA GLU A 101 4.47 14.11 -9.51
C GLU A 101 3.47 14.81 -8.59
N GLN A 102 2.49 15.51 -9.16
CA GLN A 102 1.46 16.21 -8.40
C GLN A 102 0.65 15.25 -7.52
N TYR A 103 0.31 14.06 -8.03
CA TYR A 103 -0.35 13.02 -7.24
C TYR A 103 0.50 12.58 -6.04
N LEU A 104 1.79 12.27 -6.26
CA LEU A 104 2.71 11.85 -5.20
C LEU A 104 2.97 12.96 -4.16
N ARG A 105 2.84 14.24 -4.56
CA ARG A 105 2.90 15.40 -3.67
C ARG A 105 1.57 15.69 -2.95
N GLY A 106 0.53 14.90 -3.24
CA GLY A 106 -0.79 15.05 -2.61
C GLY A 106 -1.63 16.19 -3.17
N GLU A 107 -1.38 16.67 -4.39
CA GLU A 107 -2.17 17.74 -5.01
C GLU A 107 -3.55 17.27 -5.49
N GLU A 108 -3.75 15.95 -5.65
CA GLU A 108 -5.05 15.35 -5.93
C GLU A 108 -5.94 15.38 -4.67
N GLN A 109 -6.84 16.37 -4.58
CA GLN A 109 -7.65 16.61 -3.39
C GLN A 109 -9.08 16.07 -3.47
N THR A 110 -9.49 15.42 -4.57
CA THR A 110 -10.83 14.84 -4.69
C THR A 110 -10.99 13.61 -3.80
N LYS A 111 -9.87 12.95 -3.44
CA LYS A 111 -9.82 11.71 -2.64
C LYS A 111 -10.56 10.55 -3.31
N LEU A 112 -10.70 10.62 -4.63
CA LEU A 112 -11.33 9.58 -5.44
C LEU A 112 -10.30 8.59 -6.01
N MET A 113 -9.04 9.00 -6.12
CA MET A 113 -7.95 8.11 -6.47
C MET A 113 -7.47 7.35 -5.23
N GLY A 114 -7.23 6.05 -5.39
CA GLY A 114 -6.70 5.20 -4.33
C GLY A 114 -6.09 3.91 -4.86
N HIS A 115 -5.49 3.14 -3.96
CA HIS A 115 -4.82 1.89 -4.29
C HIS A 115 -5.80 0.73 -4.40
N HIS A 116 -5.85 0.11 -5.58
CA HIS A 116 -6.37 -1.23 -5.73
C HIS A 116 -5.24 -2.24 -5.52
N ARG A 117 -5.33 -2.97 -4.40
CA ARG A 117 -4.38 -4.04 -4.06
C ARG A 117 -4.60 -5.22 -4.99
N VAL A 118 -3.59 -5.53 -5.81
CA VAL A 118 -3.60 -6.67 -6.73
C VAL A 118 -3.17 -7.94 -5.99
N TRP A 119 -2.12 -7.82 -5.18
CA TRP A 119 -1.63 -8.89 -4.31
C TRP A 119 -1.09 -8.29 -3.02
N VAL A 120 -1.23 -9.05 -1.93
CA VAL A 120 -0.73 -8.65 -0.62
C VAL A 120 0.00 -9.81 0.07
N PRO A 121 1.28 -10.08 -0.27
CA PRO A 121 2.09 -11.02 0.48
C PRO A 121 2.22 -10.57 1.95
N CYS A 122 2.04 -11.49 2.91
CA CYS A 122 2.06 -11.18 4.34
C CYS A 122 2.62 -12.35 5.15
N ASP A 123 3.28 -12.09 6.28
CA ASP A 123 3.88 -13.11 7.15
C ASP A 123 3.03 -13.50 8.37
N SER A 124 1.88 -12.86 8.58
CA SER A 124 1.00 -13.07 9.75
C SER A 124 -0.33 -13.69 9.38
N ASP A 125 -0.64 -14.88 9.93
CA ASP A 125 -1.89 -15.59 9.64
C ASP A 125 -3.12 -14.79 10.10
N THR A 126 -3.03 -14.14 11.26
CA THR A 126 -4.10 -13.27 11.77
C THR A 126 -4.33 -12.07 10.85
N ALA A 127 -3.27 -11.45 10.32
CA ALA A 127 -3.40 -10.31 9.42
C ALA A 127 -3.95 -10.73 8.05
N ILE A 128 -3.57 -11.90 7.55
CA ILE A 128 -4.12 -12.52 6.34
C ILE A 128 -5.62 -12.75 6.50
N GLN A 129 -6.01 -13.42 7.59
CA GLN A 129 -7.42 -13.71 7.86
C GLN A 129 -8.24 -12.42 8.00
N ALA A 130 -7.75 -11.43 8.75
CA ALA A 130 -8.40 -10.14 8.92
C ALA A 130 -8.55 -9.40 7.59
N GLY A 131 -7.46 -9.28 6.80
CA GLY A 131 -7.48 -8.59 5.51
C GLY A 131 -8.48 -9.18 4.53
N ILE A 132 -8.54 -10.51 4.44
CA ILE A 132 -9.50 -11.20 3.57
C ILE A 132 -10.93 -11.00 4.07
N GLN A 133 -11.19 -11.22 5.37
CA GLN A 133 -12.57 -11.25 5.89
C GLN A 133 -13.18 -9.87 6.13
N LEU A 134 -12.38 -8.87 6.51
CA LEU A 134 -12.84 -7.51 6.78
C LEU A 134 -12.80 -6.62 5.55
N PHE A 135 -11.75 -6.74 4.74
CA PHE A 135 -11.41 -5.77 3.70
C PHE A 135 -11.37 -6.36 2.29
N GLY A 136 -11.59 -7.67 2.14
CA GLY A 136 -11.57 -8.35 0.84
C GLY A 136 -10.20 -8.33 0.17
N GLU A 137 -9.12 -8.22 0.95
CA GLU A 137 -7.77 -8.09 0.40
C GLU A 137 -7.26 -9.43 -0.17
N PRO A 138 -6.55 -9.42 -1.31
CA PRO A 138 -5.95 -10.62 -1.89
C PRO A 138 -4.64 -10.98 -1.15
N LYS A 139 -4.74 -11.23 0.16
CA LYS A 139 -3.61 -11.59 1.01
C LYS A 139 -3.21 -13.06 0.83
N PHE A 140 -1.91 -13.34 0.89
CA PHE A 140 -1.39 -14.71 0.96
C PHE A 140 -0.15 -14.80 1.85
N LYS A 141 0.08 -15.98 2.43
CA LYS A 141 1.18 -16.23 3.35
C LYS A 141 2.51 -16.35 2.60
N THR A 142 3.53 -15.63 3.05
CA THR A 142 4.92 -15.83 2.63
C THR A 142 5.90 -15.40 3.73
N THR A 143 7.19 -15.38 3.43
CA THR A 143 8.26 -14.85 4.26
C THR A 143 9.05 -13.77 3.52
N PHE A 144 9.78 -12.96 4.27
CA PHE A 144 10.59 -11.87 3.73
C PHE A 144 12.02 -11.94 4.21
N ALA A 145 12.95 -11.52 3.37
CA ALA A 145 14.29 -11.13 3.77
C ALA A 145 14.46 -9.63 3.54
N THR A 146 14.79 -8.89 4.60
CA THR A 146 14.86 -7.43 4.54
C THR A 146 16.16 -6.89 5.10
N SER A 147 16.61 -5.77 4.52
CA SER A 147 17.69 -4.95 5.03
C SER A 147 17.22 -3.50 4.97
N ILE A 148 17.26 -2.82 6.09
CA ILE A 148 16.76 -1.46 6.25
C ILE A 148 17.92 -0.59 6.77
N PRO A 149 18.25 0.54 6.12
CA PRO A 149 19.09 1.60 6.66
C PRO A 149 18.65 1.95 8.08
N SER A 150 19.62 1.96 9.00
CA SER A 150 19.35 2.30 10.39
C SER A 150 20.47 3.17 10.94
N LEU A 151 20.15 4.02 11.92
CA LEU A 151 21.17 4.81 12.61
C LEU A 151 22.20 3.94 13.35
N ASN A 152 21.86 2.68 13.63
CA ASN A 152 22.75 1.70 14.25
C ASN A 152 23.77 1.13 13.27
N VAL A 153 23.52 1.22 11.95
CA VAL A 153 24.43 0.77 10.89
C VAL A 153 24.50 1.88 9.84
N PRO A 154 25.28 2.95 10.08
CA PRO A 154 25.28 4.15 9.24
C PRO A 154 25.67 3.91 7.78
N ASP A 155 26.46 2.86 7.53
CA ASP A 155 26.91 2.48 6.18
C ASP A 155 25.84 1.70 5.38
N ALA A 156 24.73 1.30 6.01
CA ALA A 156 23.63 0.65 5.32
C ALA A 156 22.81 1.71 4.57
N THR A 157 23.01 1.81 3.27
CA THR A 157 22.40 2.87 2.44
C THR A 157 21.36 2.38 1.44
N THR A 158 20.91 1.14 1.56
CA THR A 158 19.92 0.54 0.66
C THR A 158 18.80 -0.11 1.45
N TRP A 159 17.55 0.15 1.08
CA TRP A 159 16.43 -0.71 1.44
C TRP A 159 16.41 -1.90 0.50
N THR A 160 16.55 -3.10 1.06
CA THR A 160 16.35 -4.34 0.32
C THR A 160 15.16 -5.07 0.90
N VAL A 161 14.20 -5.43 0.06
CA VAL A 161 13.05 -6.25 0.45
C VAL A 161 12.94 -7.38 -0.56
N THR A 162 13.06 -8.61 -0.09
CA THR A 162 12.82 -9.82 -0.88
C THR A 162 11.57 -10.52 -0.38
N CYS A 163 10.62 -10.74 -1.28
CA CYS A 163 9.44 -11.56 -1.07
C CYS A 163 9.75 -12.98 -1.57
N ASN A 164 9.74 -13.95 -0.66
CA ASN A 164 10.05 -15.32 -1.01
C ASN A 164 8.84 -16.00 -1.68
N ASP A 165 9.11 -17.08 -2.42
CA ASP A 165 8.07 -17.97 -2.91
C ASP A 165 7.49 -18.79 -1.74
N PRO A 166 6.15 -18.89 -1.61
CA PRO A 166 5.52 -19.57 -0.49
C PRO A 166 5.70 -21.10 -0.52
N VAL A 167 6.04 -21.68 -1.67
CA VAL A 167 6.27 -23.12 -1.85
C VAL A 167 7.76 -23.44 -1.74
N ASP A 168 8.63 -22.58 -2.28
CA ASP A 168 10.08 -22.74 -2.23
C ASP A 168 10.75 -21.47 -1.67
N PRO A 169 10.91 -21.34 -0.34
CA PRO A 169 11.43 -20.13 0.29
C PRO A 169 12.87 -19.75 -0.10
N ALA A 170 13.60 -20.65 -0.79
CA ALA A 170 14.91 -20.33 -1.35
C ALA A 170 14.82 -19.53 -2.66
N LYS A 171 13.63 -19.42 -3.26
CA LYS A 171 13.35 -18.60 -4.45
C LYS A 171 12.68 -17.30 -4.06
N ALA A 172 13.05 -16.22 -4.74
CA ALA A 172 12.36 -14.95 -4.65
C ALA A 172 11.25 -14.87 -5.71
N ILE A 173 10.05 -14.45 -5.31
CA ILE A 173 9.04 -13.92 -6.24
C ILE A 173 9.50 -12.57 -6.77
N PHE A 174 10.05 -11.75 -5.87
CA PHE A 174 10.44 -10.38 -6.16
C PHE A 174 11.49 -9.89 -5.15
N THR A 175 12.41 -9.04 -5.64
CA THR A 175 13.35 -8.29 -4.81
C THR A 175 13.33 -6.82 -5.23
N CYS A 176 13.11 -5.93 -4.26
CA CYS A 176 13.34 -4.50 -4.39
C CYS A 176 14.68 -4.14 -3.76
N VAL A 177 15.51 -3.37 -4.46
CA VAL A 177 16.68 -2.69 -3.89
C VAL A 177 16.55 -1.21 -4.19
N ALA A 178 16.34 -0.39 -3.17
CA ALA A 178 16.23 1.06 -3.27
C ALA A 178 17.44 1.70 -2.59
N ASP A 179 18.29 2.37 -3.36
CA ASP A 179 19.41 3.16 -2.85
C ASP A 179 18.91 4.51 -2.33
N VAL A 180 19.15 4.79 -1.06
CA VAL A 180 18.63 5.99 -0.39
C VAL A 180 19.68 7.11 -0.25
N ARG A 181 20.91 6.94 -0.76
CA ARG A 181 22.03 7.91 -0.55
C ARG A 181 21.78 9.29 -1.12
N GLN A 182 21.04 9.37 -2.22
CA GLN A 182 20.80 10.61 -2.94
C GLN A 182 19.36 11.12 -2.80
N LEU A 183 18.57 10.50 -1.91
CA LEU A 183 17.22 10.98 -1.63
C LEU A 183 17.32 12.31 -0.88
N GLN A 184 16.95 13.38 -1.57
CA GLN A 184 16.77 14.69 -0.96
C GLN A 184 15.32 14.81 -0.49
N PRO A 185 15.06 15.00 0.82
CA PRO A 185 13.71 15.25 1.31
C PRO A 185 13.09 16.42 0.55
N GLN A 186 11.99 16.15 -0.16
CA GLN A 186 11.19 17.20 -0.78
C GLN A 186 10.22 17.72 0.27
N LEU A 187 10.55 18.87 0.85
CA LEU A 187 9.66 19.56 1.78
C LEU A 187 8.53 20.24 1.00
N ALA A 188 7.31 20.20 1.51
CA ALA A 188 6.22 21.00 0.97
C ALA A 188 6.62 22.50 0.98
N ASP A 189 6.24 23.23 -0.07
CA ASP A 189 6.57 24.65 -0.18
C ASP A 189 6.12 25.41 1.08
N GLY A 190 7.07 26.04 1.76
CA GLY A 190 6.87 26.73 3.06
C GLY A 190 7.56 26.07 4.26
N LEU A 191 7.93 24.79 4.17
CA LEU A 191 8.69 24.08 5.23
C LEU A 191 10.21 24.18 5.06
N SER A 192 10.70 24.68 3.92
CA SER A 192 12.13 24.91 3.63
C SER A 192 12.83 25.91 4.57
N LYS A 193 12.10 26.50 5.52
CA LYS A 193 12.61 27.41 6.56
C LYS A 193 12.81 26.77 7.94
N LEU A 194 12.40 25.52 8.14
CA LEU A 194 12.71 24.80 9.37
C LEU A 194 14.16 24.28 9.28
N LYS A 195 15.11 25.13 9.69
CA LYS A 195 16.39 24.64 10.16
C LYS A 195 16.10 23.80 11.41
N LEU A 196 16.34 22.50 11.31
CA LEU A 196 16.50 21.67 12.50
C LEU A 196 17.80 22.15 13.16
N GLU A 197 17.66 22.87 14.28
CA GLU A 197 18.77 23.15 15.20
C GLU A 197 19.12 21.91 16.02
#